data_AF-A0A7Y6QSB7-F1
#
_entry.id   AF-A0A7Y6QSB7-F1
#
_cell.length_a   1.000
_cell.length_b   1.000
_cell.length_c   1.000
_cell.angle_alpha   90.00
_cell.angle_beta   90.00
_cell.angle_gamma   90.00
#
_symmetry.space_group_name_H-M   'P 1'
#
loop_
_entity.id
_entity.type
_entity.pdbx_description
1 polymer ?
#
loop_
_entity_poly.entity_id
_entity_poly.type
_entity_poly.pdbx_seq_one_letter_code
_entity_poly.pdbx_strand_id
1 'polypeptide(L)'
;MNTSLTPTPPATDNSAAAPAPAAASAAPASARALLKQLQTQFPAFRDCLPLSIGIDKQILAQLPEIDRKLMRAALGIHTGSQRYLRVMEKAKLRFNLDGSEGAEVTDVHRKHAKDVLQERFKKEAERKKAERDAAAAEEANRRRQEKLEQLTAKFSRKG
;
A
#
# COMPACT_ATOMS: atom_id res chain seq x y z
N MET A 1 17.69 34.37 -54.61
CA MET A 1 16.81 33.20 -54.44
C MET A 1 16.50 33.01 -52.95
N ASN A 2 15.21 32.87 -52.65
CA ASN A 2 14.53 32.30 -51.46
C ASN A 2 15.33 31.26 -50.62
N THR A 3 15.03 30.92 -49.36
CA THR A 3 14.09 31.35 -48.29
C THR A 3 14.32 30.39 -47.11
N SER A 4 14.29 30.91 -45.88
CA SER A 4 13.88 30.25 -44.61
C SER A 4 14.60 29.00 -44.09
N LEU A 5 15.07 29.05 -42.84
CA LEU A 5 14.34 28.57 -41.63
C LEU A 5 15.32 28.40 -40.45
N THR A 6 14.91 28.96 -39.32
CA THR A 6 15.45 28.75 -37.97
C THR A 6 15.36 27.28 -37.53
N PRO A 7 16.28 26.81 -36.67
CA PRO A 7 15.91 25.83 -35.67
C PRO A 7 15.95 26.38 -34.23
N THR A 8 14.81 26.17 -33.59
CA THR A 8 14.29 26.43 -32.24
C THR A 8 15.11 25.66 -31.16
N PRO A 9 15.04 26.04 -29.86
CA PRO A 9 15.94 25.60 -28.79
C PRO A 9 15.65 24.19 -28.24
N PRO A 10 16.61 23.53 -27.57
CA PRO A 10 16.33 22.35 -26.77
C PRO A 10 15.79 22.75 -25.39
N ALA A 11 14.47 22.70 -25.23
CA ALA A 11 13.86 22.63 -23.91
C ALA A 11 14.12 21.24 -23.32
N THR A 12 14.95 21.18 -22.28
CA THR A 12 15.17 19.97 -21.49
C THR A 12 13.87 19.57 -20.80
N ASP A 13 13.46 18.37 -21.19
CA ASP A 13 12.48 17.50 -20.57
C ASP A 13 12.68 17.42 -19.05
N ASN A 14 11.72 17.92 -18.28
CA ASN A 14 11.42 17.35 -16.96
C ASN A 14 9.96 17.63 -16.63
N SER A 15 9.08 17.01 -17.42
CA SER A 15 7.65 17.01 -17.13
C SER A 15 7.43 16.14 -15.89
N ALA A 16 7.06 16.81 -14.80
CA ALA A 16 6.64 16.24 -13.54
C ALA A 16 5.53 15.20 -13.77
N ALA A 17 5.88 13.92 -13.72
CA ALA A 17 4.93 12.83 -13.68
C ALA A 17 4.44 12.62 -12.24
N ALA A 18 3.42 13.40 -11.86
CA ALA A 18 2.50 13.02 -10.80
C ALA A 18 1.75 11.74 -11.21
N PRO A 19 1.71 10.67 -10.39
CA PRO A 19 0.86 9.53 -10.71
C PRO A 19 -0.51 9.75 -10.07
N ALA A 20 -1.46 10.26 -10.87
CA ALA A 20 -2.90 10.14 -10.60
C ALA A 20 -3.52 9.19 -11.65
N PRO A 21 -4.57 8.43 -11.27
CA PRO A 21 -4.78 7.07 -11.75
C PRO A 21 -5.65 7.01 -13.01
N ALA A 22 -5.08 6.51 -14.11
CA ALA A 22 -5.83 6.16 -15.31
C ALA A 22 -6.19 4.67 -15.28
N ALA A 23 -7.49 4.38 -15.31
CA ALA A 23 -8.04 3.07 -15.58
C ALA A 23 -7.81 2.73 -17.06
N ALA A 24 -7.12 1.63 -17.34
CA ALA A 24 -7.07 1.00 -18.65
C ALA A 24 -6.89 -0.52 -18.51
N SER A 25 -7.78 -1.25 -19.16
CA SER A 25 -7.94 -2.70 -19.16
C SER A 25 -6.75 -3.41 -19.82
N ALA A 26 -5.79 -3.83 -19.00
CA ALA A 26 -4.80 -4.83 -19.36
C ALA A 26 -4.71 -5.80 -18.18
N ALA A 27 -4.45 -7.08 -18.46
CA ALA A 27 -4.22 -8.11 -17.46
C ALA A 27 -3.43 -7.56 -16.27
N PRO A 28 -3.80 -7.88 -15.02
CA PRO A 28 -3.31 -7.16 -13.86
C PRO A 28 -1.79 -7.23 -13.79
N ALA A 29 -1.12 -6.14 -14.19
CA ALA A 29 0.33 -6.07 -14.28
C ALA A 29 1.03 -6.18 -12.91
N SER A 30 0.25 -6.11 -11.82
CA SER A 30 0.76 -6.24 -10.45
C SER A 30 -0.18 -7.03 -9.54
N ALA A 31 0.39 -7.65 -8.53
CA ALA A 31 -0.36 -8.37 -7.48
C ALA A 31 -1.40 -7.48 -6.78
N ARG A 32 -1.14 -6.18 -6.64
CA ARG A 32 -2.10 -5.21 -6.08
C ARG A 32 -3.26 -4.91 -7.03
N ALA A 33 -2.99 -4.78 -8.33
CA ALA A 33 -4.04 -4.58 -9.33
C ALA A 33 -4.96 -5.81 -9.39
N LEU A 34 -4.37 -7.01 -9.38
CA LEU A 34 -5.10 -8.26 -9.31
C LEU A 34 -5.96 -8.33 -8.04
N LEU A 35 -5.39 -7.99 -6.89
CA LEU A 35 -6.14 -7.97 -5.63
C LEU A 35 -7.34 -7.01 -5.69
N LYS A 36 -7.18 -5.83 -6.30
CA LYS A 36 -8.27 -4.85 -6.46
C LYS A 36 -9.37 -5.40 -7.38
N GLN A 37 -9.00 -6.05 -8.47
CA GLN A 37 -9.97 -6.72 -9.35
C GLN A 37 -10.75 -7.81 -8.60
N LEU A 38 -10.05 -8.66 -7.82
CA LEU A 38 -10.69 -9.68 -6.99
C LEU A 38 -11.62 -9.07 -5.94
N GLN A 39 -11.26 -7.93 -5.34
CA GLN A 39 -12.14 -7.21 -4.41
C GLN A 39 -13.40 -6.64 -5.08
N THR A 40 -13.32 -6.28 -6.36
CA THR A 40 -14.50 -5.80 -7.12
C THR A 40 -15.41 -6.96 -7.50
N GLN A 41 -14.86 -8.11 -7.88
CA GLN A 41 -15.64 -9.26 -8.32
C GLN A 41 -16.18 -10.11 -7.17
N PHE A 42 -15.43 -10.22 -6.06
CA PHE A 42 -15.77 -11.10 -4.96
C PHE A 42 -15.97 -10.30 -3.65
N PRO A 43 -17.18 -10.32 -3.07
CA PRO A 43 -17.45 -9.64 -1.81
C PRO A 43 -16.63 -10.19 -0.65
N ALA A 44 -16.28 -11.49 -0.70
CA ALA A 44 -15.39 -12.14 0.27
C ALA A 44 -14.05 -11.41 0.43
N PHE A 45 -13.46 -10.97 -0.69
CA PHE A 45 -12.21 -10.20 -0.70
C PHE A 45 -12.41 -8.74 -0.30
N ARG A 46 -13.53 -8.13 -0.71
CA ARG A 46 -13.87 -6.74 -0.40
C ARG A 46 -14.00 -6.51 1.11
N ASP A 47 -14.68 -7.43 1.77
CA ASP A 47 -14.96 -7.36 3.20
C ASP A 47 -13.88 -8.06 4.06
N CYS A 48 -12.86 -8.64 3.39
CA CYS A 48 -11.75 -9.36 4.02
C CYS A 48 -12.24 -10.46 4.94
N LEU A 49 -13.20 -11.25 4.46
CA LEU A 49 -13.71 -12.40 5.20
C LEU A 49 -12.60 -13.45 5.39
N PRO A 50 -12.68 -14.28 6.43
CA PRO A 50 -11.73 -15.36 6.67
C PRO A 50 -11.85 -16.37 5.55
N LEU A 51 -10.86 -16.44 4.68
CA LEU A 51 -10.89 -17.26 3.48
C LEU A 51 -10.64 -18.73 3.83
N SER A 52 -11.28 -19.62 3.08
CA SER A 52 -11.03 -21.06 3.16
C SER A 52 -9.59 -21.41 2.75
N ILE A 53 -9.11 -22.53 3.28
CA ILE A 53 -7.80 -23.09 2.87
C ILE A 53 -7.96 -23.57 1.43
N GLY A 54 -7.07 -23.13 0.53
CA GLY A 54 -7.16 -23.50 -0.88
C GLY A 54 -8.03 -22.57 -1.73
N ILE A 55 -8.34 -21.37 -1.25
CA ILE A 55 -9.08 -20.36 -2.01
C ILE A 55 -8.43 -20.06 -3.37
N ASP A 56 -7.11 -20.21 -3.48
CA ASP A 56 -6.35 -20.08 -4.74
C ASP A 56 -6.86 -21.01 -5.83
N LYS A 57 -7.23 -22.25 -5.48
CA LYS A 57 -7.80 -23.21 -6.44
C LYS A 57 -9.18 -22.79 -6.91
N GLN A 58 -10.01 -22.27 -6.00
CA GLN A 58 -11.35 -21.78 -6.35
C GLN A 58 -11.27 -20.56 -7.27
N ILE A 59 -10.33 -19.65 -7.02
CA ILE A 59 -10.15 -18.47 -7.88
C ILE A 59 -9.64 -18.90 -9.26
N LEU A 60 -8.68 -19.84 -9.32
CA LEU A 60 -8.19 -20.36 -10.61
C LEU A 60 -9.27 -21.13 -11.38
N ALA A 61 -10.24 -21.74 -10.70
CA ALA A 61 -11.38 -22.40 -11.35
C ALA A 61 -12.34 -21.37 -11.97
N GLN A 62 -12.58 -20.24 -11.32
CA GLN A 62 -13.44 -19.17 -11.83
C GLN A 62 -12.72 -18.28 -12.86
N LEU A 63 -11.42 -18.06 -12.66
CA LEU A 63 -10.57 -17.16 -13.44
C LEU A 63 -9.25 -17.87 -13.81
N PRO A 64 -9.27 -18.78 -14.80
CA PRO A 64 -8.09 -19.54 -15.21
C PRO A 64 -7.03 -18.69 -15.91
N GLU A 65 -7.37 -17.46 -16.32
CA GLU A 65 -6.49 -16.53 -17.03
C GLU A 65 -5.41 -15.89 -16.13
N ILE A 66 -5.50 -16.08 -14.81
CA ILE A 66 -4.59 -15.44 -13.85
C ILE A 66 -3.34 -16.28 -13.60
N ASP A 67 -2.17 -15.64 -13.62
CA ASP A 67 -0.92 -16.29 -13.21
C ASP A 67 -0.90 -16.64 -11.71
N ARG A 68 -0.49 -17.88 -11.41
CA ARG A 68 -0.44 -18.43 -10.05
C ARG A 68 0.55 -17.68 -9.15
N LYS A 69 1.64 -17.15 -9.70
CA LYS A 69 2.63 -16.39 -8.90
C LYS A 69 2.06 -15.04 -8.48
N LEU A 70 1.46 -14.30 -9.41
CA LEU A 70 0.75 -13.06 -9.12
C LEU A 70 -0.40 -13.29 -8.14
N MET A 71 -1.16 -14.38 -8.30
CA MET A 71 -2.22 -14.78 -7.39
C MET A 71 -1.70 -14.99 -5.97
N ARG A 72 -0.64 -15.79 -5.79
CA ARG A 72 -0.05 -16.03 -4.47
C ARG A 72 0.49 -14.75 -3.84
N ALA A 73 1.08 -13.85 -4.62
CA ALA A 73 1.52 -12.54 -4.13
C ALA A 73 0.33 -11.66 -3.70
N ALA A 74 -0.74 -11.62 -4.47
CA ALA A 74 -1.97 -10.89 -4.15
C ALA A 74 -2.60 -11.41 -2.85
N LEU A 75 -2.68 -12.74 -2.70
CA LEU A 75 -3.14 -13.42 -1.49
C LEU A 75 -2.24 -13.11 -0.30
N GLY A 76 -0.92 -13.15 -0.44
CA GLY A 76 0.01 -12.79 0.63
C GLY A 76 -0.17 -11.35 1.12
N ILE A 77 -0.46 -10.41 0.21
CA ILE A 77 -0.79 -9.03 0.57
C ILE A 77 -2.13 -8.97 1.33
N HIS A 78 -3.13 -9.73 0.87
CA HIS A 78 -4.45 -9.76 1.50
C HIS A 78 -4.43 -10.38 2.90
N THR A 79 -3.87 -11.58 3.04
CA THR A 79 -3.78 -12.29 4.33
C THR A 79 -2.81 -11.60 5.29
N GLY A 80 -1.83 -10.87 4.76
CA GLY A 80 -0.92 -10.02 5.53
C GLY A 80 -1.50 -8.66 5.93
N SER A 81 -2.75 -8.34 5.55
CA SER A 81 -3.39 -7.07 5.89
C SER A 81 -3.92 -7.06 7.33
N GLN A 82 -3.80 -5.93 8.02
CA GLN A 82 -4.37 -5.75 9.36
C GLN A 82 -5.89 -5.96 9.37
N ARG A 83 -6.58 -5.61 8.28
CA ARG A 83 -8.02 -5.80 8.16
C ARG A 83 -8.37 -7.30 8.20
N TYR A 84 -7.62 -8.12 7.48
CA TYR A 84 -7.79 -9.57 7.48
C TYR A 84 -7.53 -10.19 8.86
N LEU A 85 -6.43 -9.81 9.53
CA LEU A 85 -6.10 -10.33 10.85
C LEU A 85 -7.18 -10.00 11.90
N ARG A 86 -7.78 -8.81 11.84
CA ARG A 86 -8.88 -8.41 12.76
C ARG A 86 -10.16 -9.20 12.53
N VAL A 87 -10.49 -9.50 11.28
CA VAL A 87 -11.66 -10.33 10.94
C VAL A 87 -11.38 -11.78 11.36
N MET A 88 -10.17 -12.28 11.15
CA MET A 88 -9.73 -13.61 11.55
C MET A 88 -9.80 -13.85 13.07
N GLU A 89 -9.50 -12.83 13.89
CA GLU A 89 -9.63 -12.91 15.35
C GLU A 89 -11.07 -13.19 15.81
N LYS A 90 -12.06 -12.61 15.11
CA LYS A 90 -13.49 -12.70 15.48
C LYS A 90 -14.22 -13.84 14.80
N ALA A 91 -13.65 -14.39 13.75
CA ALA A 91 -14.30 -15.39 12.93
C ALA A 91 -14.24 -16.79 13.56
N LYS A 92 -15.40 -17.46 13.53
CA LYS A 92 -15.52 -18.87 13.87
C LYS A 92 -15.46 -19.78 12.66
N LEU A 93 -15.99 -19.33 11.51
CA LEU A 93 -16.04 -20.09 10.27
C LEU A 93 -15.22 -19.39 9.18
N ARG A 94 -14.59 -20.19 8.32
CA ARG A 94 -14.01 -19.70 7.06
C ARG A 94 -15.08 -19.74 5.99
N PHE A 95 -15.04 -18.78 5.07
CA PHE A 95 -15.95 -18.72 3.94
C PHE A 95 -15.19 -19.01 2.65
N ASN A 96 -15.85 -19.76 1.77
CA ASN A 96 -15.40 -19.93 0.39
C ASN A 96 -15.69 -18.67 -0.43
N LEU A 97 -15.17 -18.62 -1.66
CA LEU A 97 -15.47 -17.54 -2.62
C LEU A 97 -16.96 -17.32 -2.84
N ASP A 98 -17.73 -18.41 -2.80
CA ASP A 98 -19.17 -18.43 -3.06
C ASP A 98 -20.00 -18.16 -1.81
N GLY A 99 -19.37 -17.83 -0.68
CA GLY A 99 -20.06 -17.59 0.60
C GLY A 99 -20.49 -18.85 1.33
N SER A 100 -20.20 -20.04 0.80
CA SER A 100 -20.43 -21.30 1.50
C SER A 100 -19.55 -21.40 2.75
N GLU A 101 -20.15 -21.86 3.84
CA GLU A 101 -19.44 -22.19 5.08
C GLU A 101 -18.40 -23.27 4.79
N GLY A 102 -17.14 -22.93 5.06
CA GLY A 102 -16.00 -23.81 4.88
C GLY A 102 -15.53 -24.36 6.23
N ALA A 103 -14.22 -24.55 6.34
CA ALA A 103 -13.60 -25.09 7.54
C ALA A 103 -13.71 -24.13 8.74
N GLU A 104 -13.85 -24.70 9.94
CA GLU A 104 -13.82 -23.94 11.19
C GLU A 104 -12.44 -23.31 11.44
N VAL A 105 -12.44 -22.10 12.00
CA VAL A 105 -11.22 -21.43 12.45
C VAL A 105 -10.87 -21.93 13.85
N THR A 106 -9.89 -22.83 13.93
CA THR A 106 -9.37 -23.30 15.22
C THR A 106 -8.75 -22.15 16.02
N ASP A 107 -8.85 -22.25 17.35
CA ASP A 107 -8.37 -21.26 18.31
C ASP A 107 -6.90 -20.88 18.11
N VAL A 108 -6.08 -21.81 17.62
CA VAL A 108 -4.68 -21.60 17.29
C VAL A 108 -4.51 -20.48 16.25
N HIS A 109 -5.34 -20.47 15.21
CA HIS A 109 -5.29 -19.46 14.17
C HIS A 109 -5.77 -18.09 14.67
N ARG A 110 -6.74 -18.08 15.59
CA ARG A 110 -7.22 -16.83 16.23
C ARG A 110 -6.15 -16.22 17.12
N LYS A 111 -5.47 -17.05 17.94
CA LYS A 111 -4.35 -16.62 18.78
C LYS A 111 -3.19 -16.08 17.94
N HIS A 112 -2.77 -16.83 16.92
CA HIS A 112 -1.71 -16.39 16.02
C HIS A 112 -2.07 -15.06 15.31
N ALA A 113 -3.32 -14.87 14.86
CA ALA A 113 -3.75 -13.61 14.27
C ALA A 113 -3.65 -12.43 15.25
N LYS A 114 -4.00 -12.66 16.52
CA LYS A 114 -3.89 -11.67 17.60
C LYS A 114 -2.44 -11.32 17.91
N ASP A 115 -1.55 -12.32 17.99
CA ASP A 115 -0.13 -12.12 18.26
C ASP A 115 0.54 -11.31 17.13
N VAL A 116 0.28 -11.67 15.88
CA VAL A 116 0.78 -10.93 14.70
C VAL A 116 0.24 -9.50 14.67
N LEU A 117 -1.02 -9.29 15.05
CA LEU A 117 -1.58 -7.94 15.19
C LEU A 117 -0.81 -7.14 16.25
N GLN A 118 -0.59 -7.70 17.44
CA GLN A 118 0.12 -7.02 18.52
C GLN A 118 1.55 -6.68 18.14
N GLU A 119 2.29 -7.59 17.53
CA GLU A 119 3.65 -7.33 17.04
C GLU A 119 3.68 -6.20 16.01
N ARG A 120 2.73 -6.21 15.06
CA ARG A 120 2.64 -5.15 14.05
C ARG A 120 2.24 -3.81 14.64
N PHE A 121 1.29 -3.79 15.57
CA PHE A 121 0.90 -2.55 16.26
C PHE A 121 2.08 -1.94 17.02
N LYS A 122 2.88 -2.75 17.72
CA LYS A 122 4.11 -2.29 18.38
C LYS A 122 5.10 -1.70 17.37
N LYS A 123 5.38 -2.41 16.28
CA LYS A 123 6.31 -1.96 15.23
C LYS A 123 5.84 -0.70 14.50
N GLU A 124 4.55 -0.57 14.24
CA GLU A 124 4.00 0.64 13.61
C GLU A 124 3.95 1.84 14.56
N ALA A 125 3.67 1.61 15.84
CA ALA A 125 3.75 2.67 16.85
C ALA A 125 5.18 3.22 16.97
N GLU A 126 6.19 2.34 16.94
CA GLU A 126 7.61 2.75 16.90
C GLU A 126 7.96 3.51 15.63
N ARG A 127 7.57 3.01 14.45
CA ARG A 127 7.81 3.71 13.17
C ARG A 127 7.18 5.10 13.16
N LYS A 128 5.92 5.22 13.59
CA LYS A 128 5.20 6.50 13.65
C LYS A 128 5.79 7.45 14.67
N LYS A 129 6.31 6.94 15.79
CA LYS A 129 7.03 7.74 16.79
C LYS A 129 8.35 8.26 16.21
N ALA A 130 9.12 7.41 15.53
CA ALA A 130 10.37 7.80 14.88
C ALA A 130 10.15 8.85 13.78
N GLU A 131 9.11 8.71 12.97
CA GLU A 131 8.78 9.68 11.92
C GLU A 131 8.36 11.04 12.49
N ARG A 132 7.58 11.07 13.59
CA ARG A 132 7.24 12.32 14.28
C ARG A 132 8.44 12.97 14.93
N ASP A 133 9.34 12.19 15.51
CA ASP A 133 10.56 12.69 16.15
C ASP A 133 11.51 13.29 15.09
N ALA A 134 11.69 12.59 13.96
CA ALA A 134 12.44 13.10 12.82
C ALA A 134 11.85 14.41 12.26
N ALA A 135 10.53 14.47 12.05
CA ALA A 135 9.86 15.68 11.59
C ALA A 135 10.00 16.85 12.59
N ALA A 136 9.91 16.58 13.89
CA ALA A 136 10.11 17.59 14.93
C ALA A 136 11.57 18.08 14.98
N ALA A 137 12.54 17.18 14.78
CA ALA A 137 13.95 17.51 14.72
C ALA A 137 14.29 18.37 13.49
N GLU A 138 13.73 18.05 12.31
CA GLU A 138 13.87 18.85 11.09
C GLU A 138 13.27 20.25 11.27
N GLU A 139 12.06 20.36 11.84
CA GLU A 139 11.43 21.65 12.10
C GLU A 139 12.22 22.48 13.12
N ALA A 140 12.74 21.85 14.18
CA ALA A 140 13.59 22.51 15.15
C ALA A 140 14.91 23.00 14.52
N ASN A 141 15.51 22.22 13.61
CA ASN A 141 16.72 22.60 12.90
C ASN A 141 16.46 23.79 11.97
N ARG A 142 15.38 23.75 11.20
CA ARG A 142 14.96 24.86 10.33
C ARG A 142 14.75 26.15 11.12
N ARG A 143 14.03 26.10 12.25
CA ARG A 143 13.83 27.26 13.13
C ARG A 143 15.15 27.79 13.72
N ARG A 144 16.14 26.93 13.95
CA ARG A 144 17.47 27.34 14.42
C ARG A 144 18.25 28.03 13.30
N GLN A 145 18.22 27.50 12.08
CA GLN A 145 18.86 28.10 10.92
C GLN A 145 18.29 29.49 10.62
N GLU A 146 16.96 29.62 10.56
CA GLU A 146 16.28 30.92 10.35
C GLU A 146 16.66 31.94 11.44
N LYS A 147 16.81 31.52 12.71
CA LYS A 147 17.27 32.39 13.79
C LYS A 147 18.73 32.79 13.64
N LEU A 148 19.60 31.87 13.23
CA LEU A 148 21.01 32.19 12.95
C LEU A 148 21.11 33.22 11.82
N GLU A 149 20.40 33.01 10.71
CA GLU A 149 20.37 33.94 9.58
C GLU A 149 19.88 35.34 9.97
N GLN A 150 18.84 35.41 10.79
CA GLN A 150 18.35 36.70 11.33
C GLN A 150 19.38 37.42 12.20
N LEU A 151 20.14 36.68 13.01
CA LEU A 151 21.21 37.26 13.82
C LEU A 151 22.32 37.79 12.92
N THR A 152 22.80 36.98 11.97
CA THR A 152 23.85 37.39 11.02
C THR A 152 23.43 38.62 10.22
N ALA A 153 22.20 38.67 9.72
CA ALA A 153 21.66 39.83 8.99
C ALA A 153 21.57 41.10 9.86
N LYS A 154 21.28 40.98 11.15
CA LYS A 154 21.24 42.11 12.09
C LYS A 154 22.64 42.63 12.41
N PHE A 155 23.64 41.75 12.53
CA PHE A 155 25.02 42.16 12.80
C PHE A 155 25.72 42.74 11.57
N SER A 156 25.42 42.27 10.36
CA SER A 156 26.01 42.81 9.11
C SER A 156 25.44 44.18 8.67
N ARG A 157 24.30 44.62 9.22
CA ARG A 157 23.71 45.94 8.90
C ARG A 157 24.25 47.07 9.79
N LYS A 158 25.00 46.75 10.84
CA LYS A 158 25.45 47.69 11.87
C LYS A 158 26.94 48.05 11.78
N GLY A 159 27.67 47.52 10.79
CA GLY A 159 29.02 47.93 10.40
C GLY A 159 28.98 48.64 9.06
#